data_AF-A0A1Y4TS05-F1
#
_entry.id   AF-A0A1Y4TS05-F1
#
_cell.length_a   1.000
_cell.length_b   1.000
_cell.length_c   1.000
_cell.angle_alpha   90.00
_cell.angle_beta   90.00
_cell.angle_gamma   90.00
#
_symmetry.space_group_name_H-M   'P 1'
#
loop_
_entity.id
_entity.type
_entity.pdbx_description
1 polymer ?
#
loop_
_entity_poly.entity_id
_entity_poly.type
_entity_poly.pdbx_seq_one_letter_code
_entity_poly.pdbx_strand_id
1 'polypeptide(L)'
;MKTQNSFSHLTLEERRIILAGITNGSTKTAIAQTIGKDKSTVGKEIKLHRTLTHKCKMPLECNHYKKCVYGRQCTPDCPDYFPFRCSRRDRSPGACNGCSNWSRCRFDKYQYRPEEAHMDYRTTLVDSREGVNLTVQEAKQMASVIAPLLKQGHSPYQIVTNHPELGISEKTLYNYIENDVFHDIAGITVLDLRRQVSRKLPKKKAKTYKKRVDRKYLEGRTYKEYQSYLSEHPEVFVTQMDTVYNDETSGPFLQTFKFVRAGILLALYRDEKTSASMKEGIDILESILGAELFRKYVHVLLTDRGTEFSAAEAMETSSDSTRRTRVFYCDPMQSGQKGTLENKHIELRYILPKGTDLRELGLTGQSDLNLVLSHINSSPCELLGNKSPLELTEFMYQDLYEKLLAFGIHPIEKDQIILKPYLLKQRSK
;
A
#
# COMPACT_ATOMS: atom_id res chain seq x y z
N MET A 1 0.88 35.06 -34.32
CA MET A 1 -0.43 34.38 -34.28
C MET A 1 -0.62 33.79 -32.89
N LYS A 2 -1.52 34.35 -32.08
CA LYS A 2 -1.80 33.83 -30.73
C LYS A 2 -2.51 32.49 -30.87
N THR A 3 -1.92 31.44 -30.33
CA THR A 3 -2.50 30.10 -30.18
C THR A 3 -3.77 30.20 -29.32
N GLN A 4 -4.93 30.40 -29.97
CA GLN A 4 -6.24 30.39 -29.31
C GLN A 4 -6.57 28.96 -28.93
N ASN A 5 -6.29 28.60 -27.68
CA ASN A 5 -6.65 27.32 -27.12
C ASN A 5 -8.17 27.31 -26.85
N SER A 6 -8.95 26.96 -27.89
CA SER A 6 -10.43 26.97 -27.89
C SER A 6 -11.05 26.02 -26.87
N PHE A 7 -10.26 25.07 -26.34
CA PHE A 7 -10.67 24.04 -25.39
C PHE A 7 -10.22 24.28 -23.94
N SER A 8 -9.55 25.39 -23.61
CA SER A 8 -9.19 25.67 -22.21
C SER A 8 -10.40 26.10 -21.37
N HIS A 9 -10.38 25.76 -20.09
CA HIS A 9 -11.41 26.14 -19.12
C HIS A 9 -11.60 27.66 -19.05
N LEU A 10 -12.83 28.10 -18.79
CA LEU A 10 -13.12 29.52 -18.58
C LEU A 10 -12.49 29.99 -17.26
N THR A 11 -11.77 31.10 -17.33
CA THR A 11 -11.28 31.88 -16.19
C THR A 11 -12.41 32.71 -15.58
N LEU A 12 -12.21 33.22 -14.36
CA LEU A 12 -13.17 34.14 -13.74
C LEU A 12 -13.34 35.42 -14.58
N GLU A 13 -12.25 35.91 -15.16
CA GLU A 13 -12.28 37.13 -15.99
C GLU A 13 -13.08 36.92 -17.28
N GLU A 14 -12.90 35.79 -17.97
CA GLU A 14 -13.73 35.44 -19.13
C GLU A 14 -15.22 35.30 -18.74
N ARG A 15 -15.54 34.77 -17.54
CA ARG A 15 -16.93 34.74 -17.05
C ARG A 15 -17.50 36.14 -16.77
N ARG A 16 -16.69 37.08 -16.29
CA ARG A 16 -17.10 38.49 -16.14
C ARG A 16 -17.34 39.16 -17.49
N ILE A 17 -16.52 38.87 -18.50
CA ILE A 17 -16.75 39.33 -19.88
C ILE A 17 -18.07 38.76 -20.43
N ILE A 18 -18.40 37.50 -20.14
CA ILE A 18 -19.70 36.92 -20.49
C ILE A 18 -20.84 37.72 -19.84
N LEU A 19 -20.77 38.06 -18.55
CA LEU A 19 -21.78 38.90 -17.89
C LEU A 19 -21.91 40.28 -18.53
N ALA A 20 -20.80 40.94 -18.84
CA ALA A 20 -20.81 42.24 -19.50
C ALA A 20 -21.50 42.15 -20.88
N GLY A 21 -21.17 41.13 -21.67
CA GLY A 21 -21.79 40.85 -22.95
C GLY A 21 -23.29 40.55 -22.85
N ILE A 22 -23.71 39.75 -21.86
CA ILE A 22 -25.14 39.52 -21.58
C ILE A 22 -25.83 40.83 -21.26
N THR A 23 -25.24 41.65 -20.38
CA THR A 23 -25.82 42.94 -19.94
C THR A 23 -26.02 43.89 -21.11
N ASN A 24 -25.03 44.00 -22.00
CA ASN A 24 -25.08 44.83 -23.20
C ASN A 24 -25.93 44.23 -24.34
N GLY A 25 -26.46 43.02 -24.18
CA GLY A 25 -27.28 42.37 -25.20
C GLY A 25 -26.49 41.79 -26.38
N SER A 26 -25.18 41.60 -26.23
CA SER A 26 -24.32 41.01 -27.25
C SER A 26 -24.74 39.58 -27.60
N THR A 27 -24.56 39.18 -28.86
CA THR A 27 -24.86 37.80 -29.27
C THR A 27 -23.84 36.83 -28.64
N LYS A 28 -24.24 35.58 -28.40
CA LYS A 28 -23.29 34.53 -27.93
C LYS A 28 -22.06 34.40 -28.83
N THR A 29 -22.22 34.59 -30.14
CA THR A 29 -21.13 34.62 -31.11
C THR A 29 -20.17 35.78 -30.86
N ALA A 30 -20.68 36.99 -30.65
CA ALA A 30 -19.85 38.17 -30.36
C ALA A 30 -19.10 38.00 -29.03
N ILE A 31 -19.78 37.52 -27.99
CA ILE A 31 -19.16 37.24 -26.67
C ILE A 31 -18.02 36.22 -26.84
N ALA A 32 -18.29 35.14 -27.58
CA ALA A 32 -17.31 34.07 -27.83
C ALA A 32 -16.07 34.58 -28.60
N GLN A 33 -16.26 35.46 -29.60
CA GLN A 33 -15.16 36.11 -30.30
C GLN A 33 -14.31 36.98 -29.37
N THR A 34 -14.93 37.74 -28.45
CA THR A 34 -14.22 38.59 -27.50
C THR A 34 -13.30 37.80 -26.56
N ILE A 35 -13.76 36.64 -26.08
CA ILE A 35 -12.97 35.78 -25.18
C ILE A 35 -12.14 34.72 -25.92
N GLY A 36 -12.18 34.67 -27.25
CA GLY A 36 -11.46 33.68 -28.04
C GLY A 36 -11.93 32.23 -27.84
N LYS A 37 -13.23 32.01 -27.62
CA LYS A 37 -13.86 30.69 -27.42
C LYS A 37 -14.89 30.38 -28.51
N ASP A 38 -15.36 29.14 -28.55
CA ASP A 38 -16.47 28.76 -29.41
C ASP A 38 -17.83 29.25 -28.86
N LYS A 39 -18.78 29.55 -29.76
CA LYS A 39 -20.13 29.99 -29.40
C LYS A 39 -20.87 28.99 -28.49
N SER A 40 -20.58 27.70 -28.66
CA SER A 40 -21.20 26.62 -27.88
C SER A 40 -20.68 26.61 -26.44
N THR A 41 -19.42 26.98 -26.20
CA THR A 41 -18.84 27.11 -24.86
C THR A 41 -19.58 28.18 -24.07
N VAL A 42 -19.73 29.38 -24.64
CA VAL A 42 -20.52 30.46 -24.02
C VAL A 42 -21.98 30.06 -23.83
N GLY A 43 -22.57 29.38 -24.83
CA GLY A 43 -23.96 28.91 -24.75
C GLY A 43 -24.20 27.90 -23.62
N LYS A 44 -23.29 26.94 -23.44
CA LYS A 44 -23.35 25.93 -22.37
C LYS A 44 -23.13 26.55 -21.00
N GLU A 45 -22.11 27.40 -20.85
CA GLU A 45 -21.81 28.12 -19.61
C GLU A 45 -23.04 28.88 -19.09
N ILE A 46 -23.65 29.72 -19.95
CA ILE A 46 -24.82 30.51 -19.56
C ILE A 46 -26.01 29.62 -19.22
N LYS A 47 -26.22 28.53 -19.98
CA LYS A 47 -27.35 27.63 -19.75
C LYS A 47 -27.21 26.86 -18.43
N LEU A 48 -26.00 26.39 -18.10
CA LEU A 48 -25.71 25.61 -16.91
C LEU A 48 -25.74 26.48 -15.64
N HIS A 49 -25.21 27.70 -15.71
CA HIS A 49 -24.98 28.53 -14.51
C HIS A 49 -25.89 29.77 -14.41
N ARG A 50 -26.98 29.83 -15.17
CA ARG A 50 -28.02 30.85 -14.95
C ARG A 50 -28.97 30.42 -13.84
N THR A 51 -29.23 31.31 -12.90
CA THR A 51 -30.10 31.07 -11.76
C THR A 51 -31.46 31.72 -11.97
N LEU A 52 -32.54 31.04 -11.56
CA LEU A 52 -33.90 31.58 -11.58
C LEU A 52 -34.03 32.58 -10.43
N THR A 53 -34.14 33.87 -10.76
CA THR A 53 -34.20 34.97 -9.77
C THR A 53 -35.60 35.49 -9.53
N HIS A 54 -36.52 35.23 -10.46
CA HIS A 54 -37.93 35.55 -10.28
C HIS A 54 -38.75 34.44 -10.94
N LYS A 55 -39.61 33.80 -10.16
CA LYS A 55 -40.57 32.81 -10.64
C LYS A 55 -41.89 33.49 -10.99
N CYS A 56 -42.36 33.28 -12.22
CA CYS A 56 -43.69 33.67 -12.66
C CYS A 56 -44.74 32.99 -11.79
N LYS A 57 -45.70 33.76 -11.27
CA LYS A 57 -46.86 33.23 -10.55
C LYS A 57 -47.92 32.61 -11.46
N MET A 58 -47.77 32.75 -12.78
CA MET A 58 -48.71 32.17 -13.74
C MET A 58 -48.41 30.67 -13.94
N PRO A 59 -49.42 29.79 -13.82
CA PRO A 59 -49.29 28.38 -14.13
C PRO A 59 -48.74 28.16 -15.56
N LEU A 60 -47.71 27.31 -15.68
CA LEU A 60 -47.08 26.89 -16.93
C LEU A 60 -46.51 28.02 -17.82
N GLU A 61 -46.45 29.26 -17.33
CA GLU A 61 -46.08 30.44 -18.11
C GLU A 61 -46.84 30.58 -19.44
N CYS A 62 -48.12 30.17 -19.46
CA CYS A 62 -48.91 30.19 -20.68
C CYS A 62 -49.11 31.63 -21.19
N ASN A 63 -48.74 31.91 -22.44
CA ASN A 63 -48.90 33.22 -23.07
C ASN A 63 -50.37 33.63 -23.22
N HIS A 64 -51.26 32.64 -23.38
CA HIS A 64 -52.70 32.85 -23.50
C HIS A 64 -53.39 33.06 -22.15
N TYR A 65 -52.68 32.93 -21.02
CA TYR A 65 -53.27 32.95 -19.68
C TYR A 65 -54.23 34.13 -19.42
N LYS A 66 -53.89 35.34 -19.89
CA LYS A 66 -54.76 36.53 -19.70
C LYS A 66 -56.07 36.44 -20.49
N LYS A 67 -56.05 35.80 -21.66
CA LYS A 67 -57.19 35.65 -22.60
C LYS A 67 -57.72 34.20 -22.62
N CYS A 68 -57.44 33.41 -21.57
CA CYS A 68 -57.73 31.99 -21.54
C CYS A 68 -59.24 31.73 -21.58
N VAL A 69 -59.68 30.89 -22.52
CA VAL A 69 -61.08 30.49 -22.67
C VAL A 69 -61.55 29.49 -21.60
N TYR A 70 -60.62 28.74 -20.99
CA TYR A 70 -60.88 27.76 -19.92
C TYR A 70 -60.73 28.34 -18.50
N GLY A 71 -61.02 29.62 -18.30
CA GLY A 71 -61.04 30.22 -16.96
C GLY A 71 -59.68 30.25 -16.22
N ARG A 72 -58.56 30.22 -16.95
CA ARG A 72 -57.17 30.28 -16.41
C ARG A 72 -56.69 29.03 -15.65
N GLN A 73 -57.39 27.91 -15.80
CA GLN A 73 -56.97 26.61 -15.25
C GLN A 73 -56.00 25.93 -16.21
N CYS A 74 -54.73 26.35 -16.23
CA CYS A 74 -53.74 25.75 -17.14
C CYS A 74 -53.23 24.40 -16.57
N THR A 75 -53.45 23.34 -17.34
CA THR A 75 -52.90 21.99 -17.13
C THR A 75 -51.90 21.65 -18.23
N PRO A 76 -50.98 20.68 -18.01
CA PRO A 76 -50.04 20.23 -19.04
C PRO A 76 -50.71 19.73 -20.32
N ASP A 77 -51.93 19.17 -20.20
CA ASP A 77 -52.71 18.61 -21.32
C ASP A 77 -53.67 19.63 -21.97
N CYS A 78 -53.52 20.93 -21.68
CA CYS A 78 -54.39 21.95 -22.22
C CYS A 78 -54.18 22.16 -23.74
N PRO A 79 -55.22 22.02 -24.60
CA PRO A 79 -55.08 22.11 -26.05
C PRO A 79 -54.68 23.50 -26.55
N ASP A 80 -55.02 24.56 -25.81
CA ASP A 80 -54.67 25.96 -26.14
C ASP A 80 -53.42 26.47 -25.41
N TYR A 81 -52.64 25.56 -24.80
CA TYR A 81 -51.39 25.92 -24.14
C TYR A 81 -50.38 26.47 -25.15
N PHE A 82 -49.92 27.70 -24.89
CA PHE A 82 -48.85 28.31 -25.67
C PHE A 82 -47.72 28.78 -24.74
N PRO A 83 -46.54 28.14 -24.76
CA PRO A 83 -45.44 28.50 -23.88
C PRO A 83 -44.90 29.89 -24.22
N PHE A 84 -44.70 30.73 -23.20
CA PHE A 84 -44.02 32.01 -23.38
C PHE A 84 -42.57 31.81 -23.85
N ARG A 85 -42.17 32.52 -24.91
CA ARG A 85 -40.80 32.56 -25.44
C ARG A 85 -40.26 33.98 -25.44
N CYS A 86 -39.04 34.15 -24.96
CA CYS A 86 -38.32 35.42 -24.95
C CYS A 86 -37.01 35.29 -25.72
N SER A 87 -36.79 36.14 -26.73
CA SER A 87 -35.56 36.13 -27.54
C SER A 87 -34.29 36.32 -26.70
N ARG A 88 -34.34 37.18 -25.68
CA ARG A 88 -33.21 37.42 -24.77
C ARG A 88 -32.93 36.23 -23.85
N ARG A 89 -33.97 35.70 -23.19
CA ARG A 89 -33.90 34.60 -22.21
C ARG A 89 -33.59 33.26 -22.86
N ASP A 90 -34.28 32.95 -23.96
CA ASP A 90 -34.32 31.60 -24.53
C ASP A 90 -33.38 31.44 -25.73
N ARG A 91 -32.97 32.54 -26.40
CA ARG A 91 -32.09 32.50 -27.57
C ARG A 91 -30.74 33.15 -27.32
N SER A 92 -30.65 34.46 -27.26
CA SER A 92 -29.39 35.19 -27.05
C SER A 92 -29.67 36.55 -26.43
N PRO A 93 -28.95 36.96 -25.37
CA PRO A 93 -27.73 36.36 -24.81
C PRO A 93 -27.93 35.08 -23.97
N GLY A 94 -29.17 34.71 -23.62
CA GLY A 94 -29.49 33.49 -22.87
C GLY A 94 -29.75 33.68 -21.38
N ALA A 95 -29.72 34.94 -20.91
CA ALA A 95 -30.10 35.36 -19.57
C ALA A 95 -30.72 36.76 -19.63
N CYS A 96 -31.37 37.16 -18.54
CA CYS A 96 -32.16 38.38 -18.45
C CYS A 96 -31.36 39.58 -17.92
N ASN A 97 -30.07 39.43 -17.58
CA ASN A 97 -29.21 40.55 -17.16
C ASN A 97 -29.27 41.67 -18.21
N GLY A 98 -29.45 42.93 -17.79
CA GLY A 98 -29.56 44.10 -18.68
C GLY A 98 -30.84 44.19 -19.54
N CYS A 99 -31.89 43.42 -19.24
CA CYS A 99 -33.16 43.55 -19.97
C CYS A 99 -33.87 44.89 -19.67
N SER A 100 -34.13 45.71 -20.69
CA SER A 100 -34.87 46.98 -20.55
C SER A 100 -36.29 46.80 -20.00
N ASN A 101 -36.92 45.65 -20.28
CA ASN A 101 -38.25 45.31 -19.81
C ASN A 101 -38.24 44.58 -18.45
N TRP A 102 -37.11 44.54 -17.73
CA TRP A 102 -36.97 43.74 -16.51
C TRP A 102 -38.08 44.00 -15.47
N SER A 103 -38.38 45.27 -15.19
CA SER A 103 -39.39 45.67 -14.20
C SER A 103 -40.81 45.31 -14.63
N ARG A 104 -41.12 45.42 -15.93
CA ARG A 104 -42.45 45.14 -16.51
C ARG A 104 -42.67 43.66 -16.84
N CYS A 105 -41.61 42.89 -17.02
CA CYS A 105 -41.68 41.46 -17.32
C CYS A 105 -42.17 40.70 -16.09
N ARG A 106 -43.22 39.90 -16.25
CA ARG A 106 -43.81 39.09 -15.17
C ARG A 106 -43.48 37.59 -15.27
N PHE A 107 -42.72 37.20 -16.28
CA PHE A 107 -42.32 35.81 -16.54
C PHE A 107 -41.07 35.41 -15.74
N ASP A 108 -40.67 34.14 -15.84
CA ASP A 108 -39.47 33.59 -15.24
C ASP A 108 -38.24 34.35 -15.72
N LYS A 109 -37.45 34.84 -14.78
CA LYS A 109 -36.24 35.63 -15.05
C LYS A 109 -35.02 34.86 -14.59
N TYR A 110 -34.05 34.76 -15.48
CA TYR A 110 -32.79 34.09 -15.20
C TYR A 110 -31.65 35.10 -15.18
N GLN A 111 -30.79 35.06 -14.16
CA GLN A 111 -29.58 35.87 -14.13
C GLN A 111 -28.35 34.96 -14.18
N TYR A 112 -27.33 35.42 -14.88
CA TYR A 112 -26.01 34.81 -14.85
C TYR A 112 -25.12 35.60 -13.88
N ARG A 113 -24.40 34.90 -13.00
CA ARG A 113 -23.50 35.47 -11.99
C ARG A 113 -22.11 34.82 -12.09
N PRO A 114 -21.08 35.55 -12.55
CA PRO A 114 -19.74 35.00 -12.80
C PRO A 114 -19.09 34.35 -11.58
N GLU A 115 -19.21 34.98 -10.41
CA GLU A 115 -18.58 34.54 -9.18
C GLU A 115 -19.17 33.21 -8.68
N GLU A 116 -20.49 33.08 -8.70
CA GLU A 116 -21.20 31.82 -8.38
C GLU A 116 -20.83 30.72 -9.38
N ALA A 117 -20.87 31.01 -10.68
CA ALA A 117 -20.49 30.06 -11.73
C ALA A 117 -19.03 29.60 -11.61
N HIS A 118 -18.12 30.50 -11.24
CA HIS A 118 -16.71 30.16 -11.02
C HIS A 118 -16.51 29.33 -9.76
N MET A 119 -17.24 29.65 -8.69
CA MET A 119 -17.22 28.88 -7.44
C MET A 119 -17.73 27.45 -7.70
N ASP A 120 -18.89 27.28 -8.34
CA ASP A 120 -19.45 25.97 -8.72
C ASP A 120 -18.47 25.14 -9.56
N TYR A 121 -17.82 25.79 -10.55
CA TYR A 121 -16.79 25.16 -11.36
C TYR A 121 -15.58 24.71 -10.52
N ARG A 122 -15.12 25.53 -9.58
CA ARG A 122 -14.01 25.19 -8.68
C ARG A 122 -14.40 24.06 -7.72
N THR A 123 -15.59 24.10 -7.14
CA THR A 123 -16.11 23.04 -6.27
C THR A 123 -16.22 21.73 -7.04
N THR A 124 -16.79 21.72 -8.24
CA THR A 124 -16.86 20.52 -9.09
C THR A 124 -15.47 20.00 -9.47
N LEU A 125 -14.50 20.89 -9.71
CA LEU A 125 -13.13 20.53 -10.04
C LEU A 125 -12.34 20.01 -8.83
N VAL A 126 -12.72 20.42 -7.62
CA VAL A 126 -12.19 19.90 -6.36
C VAL A 126 -12.87 18.56 -6.02
N ASP A 127 -14.20 18.47 -6.05
CA ASP A 127 -14.97 17.24 -5.82
C ASP A 127 -14.61 16.10 -6.79
N SER A 128 -14.36 16.41 -8.07
CA SER A 128 -13.89 15.41 -9.06
C SER A 128 -12.44 14.95 -8.84
N ARG A 129 -11.69 15.66 -7.98
CA ARG A 129 -10.32 15.33 -7.57
C ARG A 129 -10.26 14.76 -6.15
N GLU A 130 -11.26 15.04 -5.32
CA GLU A 130 -11.44 14.52 -3.95
C GLU A 130 -12.28 13.24 -3.92
N GLY A 131 -13.14 13.02 -4.92
CA GLY A 131 -13.94 11.82 -5.06
C GLY A 131 -13.14 10.64 -5.61
N VAL A 132 -13.20 9.51 -4.92
CA VAL A 132 -12.77 8.22 -5.45
C VAL A 132 -13.72 7.84 -6.58
N ASN A 133 -13.19 7.68 -7.80
CA ASN A 133 -13.95 7.26 -8.98
C ASN A 133 -14.33 5.77 -8.87
N LEU A 134 -15.22 5.48 -7.91
CA LEU A 134 -15.63 4.14 -7.55
C LEU A 134 -17.06 4.20 -7.01
N THR A 135 -17.93 3.36 -7.55
CA THR A 135 -19.30 3.24 -7.04
C THR A 135 -19.30 2.57 -5.68
N VAL A 136 -20.36 2.78 -4.89
CA VAL A 136 -20.53 2.10 -3.58
C VAL A 136 -20.52 0.57 -3.72
N GLN A 137 -21.00 0.04 -4.85
CA GLN A 137 -21.02 -1.40 -5.11
C GLN A 137 -19.62 -1.94 -5.43
N GLU A 138 -18.85 -1.24 -6.27
CA GLU A 138 -17.45 -1.57 -6.52
C GLU A 138 -16.62 -1.47 -5.23
N ALA A 139 -16.88 -0.46 -4.39
CA ALA A 139 -16.19 -0.27 -3.11
C ALA A 139 -16.42 -1.45 -2.17
N LYS A 140 -17.67 -1.95 -2.10
CA LYS A 140 -18.03 -3.14 -1.32
C LYS A 140 -17.35 -4.40 -1.84
N GLN A 141 -17.30 -4.59 -3.15
CA GLN A 141 -16.64 -5.76 -3.76
C GLN A 141 -15.14 -5.74 -3.46
N MET A 142 -14.47 -4.61 -3.69
CA MET A 142 -13.05 -4.47 -3.38
C MET A 142 -12.76 -4.65 -1.89
N ALA A 143 -13.56 -4.03 -1.02
CA ALA A 143 -13.40 -4.14 0.42
C ALA A 143 -13.57 -5.58 0.92
N SER A 144 -14.44 -6.37 0.28
CA SER A 144 -14.64 -7.78 0.64
C SER A 144 -13.39 -8.65 0.44
N VAL A 145 -12.54 -8.29 -0.53
CA VAL A 145 -11.24 -8.95 -0.79
C VAL A 145 -10.15 -8.34 0.10
N ILE A 146 -10.07 -7.01 0.17
CA ILE A 146 -8.97 -6.30 0.85
C ILE A 146 -9.02 -6.49 2.37
N ALA A 147 -10.20 -6.40 2.98
CA ALA A 147 -10.37 -6.43 4.44
C ALA A 147 -9.81 -7.70 5.11
N PRO A 148 -10.15 -8.94 4.67
CA PRO A 148 -9.61 -10.14 5.30
C PRO A 148 -8.09 -10.23 5.16
N LEU A 149 -7.53 -9.86 4.01
CA LEU A 149 -6.09 -9.93 3.75
C LEU A 149 -5.30 -8.91 4.59
N LEU A 150 -5.80 -7.68 4.75
CA LEU A 150 -5.20 -6.71 5.66
C LEU A 150 -5.23 -7.19 7.12
N LYS A 151 -6.33 -7.83 7.54
CA LYS A 151 -6.44 -8.42 8.89
C LYS A 151 -5.51 -9.62 9.08
N GLN A 152 -5.22 -10.37 8.02
CA GLN A 152 -4.15 -11.38 7.95
C GLN A 152 -2.74 -10.77 7.96
N GLY A 153 -2.64 -9.47 7.75
CA GLY A 153 -1.40 -8.73 7.79
C GLY A 153 -0.68 -8.66 6.45
N HIS A 154 -1.31 -8.94 5.32
CA HIS A 154 -0.76 -8.69 3.98
C HIS A 154 -0.45 -7.19 3.78
N SER A 155 0.60 -6.87 3.00
CA SER A 155 0.83 -5.49 2.60
C SER A 155 -0.05 -5.10 1.40
N PRO A 156 -0.35 -3.81 1.20
CA PRO A 156 -1.07 -3.34 0.01
C PRO A 156 -0.46 -3.85 -1.30
N TYR A 157 0.87 -3.88 -1.39
CA TYR A 157 1.59 -4.53 -2.49
C TYR A 157 1.18 -5.99 -2.73
N GLN A 158 1.19 -6.82 -1.68
CA GLN A 158 0.87 -8.25 -1.79
C GLN A 158 -0.58 -8.47 -2.23
N ILE A 159 -1.49 -7.66 -1.71
CA ILE A 159 -2.91 -7.72 -2.07
C ILE A 159 -3.09 -7.42 -3.56
N VAL A 160 -2.54 -6.30 -4.05
CA VAL A 160 -2.70 -5.90 -5.47
C VAL A 160 -2.02 -6.89 -6.41
N THR A 161 -0.85 -7.42 -6.06
CA THR A 161 -0.14 -8.41 -6.86
C THR A 161 -0.90 -9.74 -6.97
N ASN A 162 -1.49 -10.21 -5.87
CA ASN A 162 -2.20 -11.49 -5.85
C ASN A 162 -3.63 -11.37 -6.39
N HIS A 163 -4.20 -10.17 -6.38
CA HIS A 163 -5.56 -9.89 -6.84
C HIS A 163 -5.57 -8.85 -8.00
N PRO A 164 -5.06 -9.20 -9.19
CA PRO A 164 -5.06 -8.31 -10.34
C PRO A 164 -6.48 -7.91 -10.79
N GLU A 165 -7.51 -8.69 -10.43
CA GLU A 165 -8.92 -8.37 -10.65
C GLU A 165 -9.39 -7.09 -9.96
N LEU A 166 -8.69 -6.62 -8.92
CA LEU A 166 -8.98 -5.35 -8.27
C LEU A 166 -8.74 -4.16 -9.20
N GLY A 167 -7.95 -4.32 -10.28
CA GLY A 167 -7.76 -3.31 -11.32
C GLY A 167 -7.12 -2.00 -10.83
N ILE A 168 -6.50 -1.99 -9.65
CA ILE A 168 -5.90 -0.80 -9.04
C ILE A 168 -4.41 -0.98 -8.79
N SER A 169 -3.68 0.13 -8.69
CA SER A 169 -2.27 0.12 -8.30
C SER A 169 -2.10 0.12 -6.77
N GLU A 170 -0.93 -0.28 -6.27
CA GLU A 170 -0.59 -0.17 -4.84
C GLU A 170 -0.80 1.26 -4.32
N LYS A 171 -0.40 2.28 -5.09
CA LYS A 171 -0.59 3.70 -4.73
C LYS A 171 -2.07 4.05 -4.58
N THR A 172 -2.91 3.54 -5.48
CA THR A 172 -4.36 3.75 -5.42
C THR A 172 -4.95 3.11 -4.16
N LEU A 173 -4.49 1.91 -3.79
CA LEU A 173 -4.93 1.24 -2.56
C LEU A 173 -4.56 2.04 -1.31
N TYR A 174 -3.34 2.57 -1.21
CA TYR A 174 -2.96 3.47 -0.11
C TYR A 174 -3.85 4.70 -0.06
N ASN A 175 -4.04 5.39 -1.20
CA ASN A 175 -4.90 6.57 -1.26
C ASN A 175 -6.32 6.25 -0.79
N TYR A 176 -6.88 5.09 -1.14
CA TYR A 176 -8.23 4.72 -0.71
C TYR A 176 -8.32 4.46 0.80
N ILE A 177 -7.30 3.85 1.39
CA ILE A 177 -7.24 3.63 2.84
C ILE A 177 -7.02 4.95 3.59
N GLU A 178 -6.16 5.83 3.08
CA GLU A 178 -5.87 7.14 3.70
C GLU A 178 -7.04 8.11 3.63
N ASN A 179 -7.89 8.01 2.61
CA ASN A 179 -9.10 8.83 2.46
C ASN A 179 -10.35 8.13 3.03
N ASP A 180 -10.18 7.13 3.90
CA ASP A 180 -11.26 6.43 4.62
C ASP A 180 -12.36 5.83 3.72
N VAL A 181 -12.06 5.54 2.45
CA VAL A 181 -13.03 5.00 1.46
C VAL A 181 -13.67 3.69 1.93
N PHE A 182 -12.91 2.90 2.68
CA PHE A 182 -13.32 1.59 3.17
C PHE A 182 -13.70 1.59 4.66
N HIS A 183 -13.65 2.74 5.33
CA HIS A 183 -13.92 2.86 6.77
C HIS A 183 -15.35 2.42 7.09
N ASP A 184 -16.34 3.06 6.47
CA ASP A 184 -17.76 2.80 6.74
C ASP A 184 -18.26 1.47 6.16
N ILE A 185 -17.49 0.88 5.22
CA ILE A 185 -17.86 -0.34 4.50
C ILE A 185 -17.30 -1.60 5.17
N ALA A 186 -16.04 -1.56 5.60
CA ALA A 186 -15.32 -2.73 6.09
C ALA A 186 -14.49 -2.46 7.36
N GLY A 187 -14.57 -1.26 7.92
CA GLY A 187 -13.80 -0.85 9.09
C GLY A 187 -12.30 -0.82 8.85
N ILE A 188 -11.85 -0.70 7.59
CA ILE A 188 -10.44 -0.64 7.25
C ILE A 188 -9.96 0.78 7.56
N THR A 189 -8.88 0.87 8.31
CA THR A 189 -8.25 2.13 8.69
C THR A 189 -6.76 2.08 8.39
N VAL A 190 -6.13 3.25 8.46
CA VAL A 190 -4.68 3.39 8.39
C VAL A 190 -3.94 2.52 9.44
N LEU A 191 -4.60 2.18 10.56
CA LEU A 191 -4.03 1.33 11.62
C LEU A 191 -3.86 -0.14 11.19
N ASP A 192 -4.54 -0.56 10.13
CA ASP A 192 -4.41 -1.91 9.57
C ASP A 192 -3.13 -2.07 8.74
N LEU A 193 -2.48 -0.96 8.34
CA LEU A 193 -1.22 -0.96 7.59
C LEU A 193 -0.01 -1.31 8.48
N ARG A 194 0.95 -2.06 7.91
CA ARG A 194 2.09 -2.64 8.65
C ARG A 194 3.03 -1.66 9.37
N ARG A 195 3.11 -0.37 8.98
CA ARG A 195 4.26 0.49 9.31
C ARG A 195 3.97 1.94 9.72
N GLN A 196 2.73 2.43 9.73
CA GLN A 196 2.51 3.88 9.85
C GLN A 196 2.79 4.46 11.25
N VAL A 197 2.73 3.66 12.32
CA VAL A 197 2.96 4.11 13.71
C VAL A 197 3.91 3.19 14.50
N SER A 198 5.13 2.96 14.01
CA SER A 198 6.17 2.36 14.88
C SER A 198 7.61 2.64 14.42
N ARG A 199 8.04 3.91 14.47
CA ARG A 199 9.47 4.22 14.62
C ARG A 199 9.70 4.81 16.00
N LYS A 200 10.00 3.97 16.99
CA LYS A 200 10.63 4.45 18.22
C LYS A 200 12.06 4.88 17.87
N LEU A 201 12.38 6.14 18.14
CA LEU A 201 13.75 6.63 18.10
C LEU A 201 14.63 5.75 19.01
N PRO A 202 15.80 5.28 18.54
CA PRO A 202 16.68 4.46 19.36
C PRO A 202 17.09 5.26 20.60
N LYS A 203 16.78 4.72 21.79
CA LYS A 203 17.33 5.26 23.04
C LYS A 203 18.86 5.11 22.99
N LYS A 204 19.60 6.17 23.32
CA LYS A 204 21.05 6.11 23.49
C LYS A 204 21.36 5.09 24.59
N LYS A 205 21.88 3.91 24.23
CA LYS A 205 22.40 2.94 25.22
C LYS A 205 23.61 3.59 25.91
N ALA A 206 23.62 3.58 27.24
CA ALA A 206 24.80 3.98 28.01
C ALA A 206 25.98 3.07 27.64
N LYS A 207 27.16 3.66 27.39
CA LYS A 207 28.40 2.92 27.11
C LYS A 207 28.82 2.13 28.35
N THR A 208 28.40 0.87 28.44
CA THR A 208 28.97 -0.09 29.39
C THR A 208 30.24 -0.67 28.78
N TYR A 209 31.38 -0.36 29.38
CA TYR A 209 32.66 -0.95 29.01
C TYR A 209 32.67 -2.42 29.42
N LYS A 210 32.45 -3.34 28.46
CA LYS A 210 32.72 -4.77 28.67
C LYS A 210 34.23 -5.01 28.56
N LYS A 211 34.76 -5.82 29.50
CA LYS A 211 36.16 -6.27 29.55
C LYS A 211 36.54 -6.90 28.20
N ARG A 212 37.68 -6.53 27.62
CA ARG A 212 38.19 -7.11 26.36
C ARG A 212 38.46 -8.60 26.60
N VAL A 213 37.59 -9.43 26.03
CA VAL A 213 37.83 -10.88 25.90
C VAL A 213 38.79 -11.09 24.73
N ASP A 214 39.70 -12.04 24.88
CA ASP A 214 40.69 -12.40 23.87
C ASP A 214 39.99 -12.92 22.61
N ARG A 215 40.28 -12.34 21.43
CA ARG A 215 39.52 -12.54 20.18
C ARG A 215 40.24 -13.44 19.17
N LYS A 216 41.01 -14.43 19.64
CA LYS A 216 41.77 -15.35 18.77
C LYS A 216 40.93 -16.00 17.67
N TYR A 217 39.65 -16.29 17.95
CA TYR A 217 38.72 -16.86 16.95
C TYR A 217 38.42 -15.94 15.75
N LEU A 218 38.70 -14.63 15.82
CA LEU A 218 38.47 -13.68 14.73
C LEU A 218 39.61 -13.63 13.71
N GLU A 219 40.78 -14.16 14.03
CA GLU A 219 41.91 -14.22 13.09
C GLU A 219 41.51 -15.09 11.89
N GLY A 220 41.62 -14.55 10.67
CA GLY A 220 41.21 -15.25 9.44
C GLY A 220 39.70 -15.21 9.14
N ARG A 221 38.88 -14.61 10.01
CA ARG A 221 37.41 -14.70 9.96
C ARG A 221 36.69 -13.35 9.95
N THR A 222 37.38 -12.29 9.61
CA THR A 222 36.82 -10.92 9.56
C THR A 222 35.90 -10.73 8.35
N TYR A 223 35.07 -9.69 8.40
CA TYR A 223 34.21 -9.32 7.27
C TYR A 223 35.03 -8.95 6.01
N LYS A 224 36.23 -8.40 6.18
CA LYS A 224 37.15 -8.13 5.07
C LYS A 224 37.56 -9.43 4.36
N GLU A 225 37.92 -10.46 5.12
CA GLU A 225 38.29 -11.77 4.56
C GLU A 225 37.09 -12.46 3.91
N TYR A 226 35.89 -12.30 4.48
CA TYR A 226 34.64 -12.72 3.84
C TYR A 226 34.46 -12.08 2.46
N GLN A 227 34.67 -10.76 2.33
CA GLN A 227 34.56 -10.07 1.05
C GLN A 227 35.61 -10.55 0.04
N SER A 228 36.87 -10.70 0.48
CA SER A 228 37.93 -11.26 -0.36
C SER A 228 37.56 -12.67 -0.85
N TYR A 229 37.11 -13.54 0.05
CA TYR A 229 36.72 -14.90 -0.29
C TYR A 229 35.57 -14.96 -1.31
N LEU A 230 34.53 -14.13 -1.15
CA LEU A 230 33.42 -14.07 -2.11
C LEU A 230 33.81 -13.47 -3.46
N SER A 231 34.81 -12.59 -3.49
CA SER A 231 35.33 -12.05 -4.76
C SER A 231 36.10 -13.11 -5.56
N GLU A 232 36.76 -14.04 -4.86
CA GLU A 232 37.49 -15.17 -5.47
C GLU A 232 36.56 -16.32 -5.83
N HIS A 233 35.46 -16.51 -5.09
CA HIS A 233 34.51 -17.60 -5.25
C HIS A 233 33.06 -17.08 -5.35
N PRO A 234 32.70 -16.36 -6.44
CA PRO A 234 31.40 -15.74 -6.59
C PRO A 234 30.24 -16.74 -6.68
N GLU A 235 30.49 -18.02 -6.95
CA GLU A 235 29.50 -19.09 -7.11
C GLU A 235 29.01 -19.69 -5.78
N VAL A 236 29.71 -19.45 -4.68
CA VAL A 236 29.41 -20.11 -3.40
C VAL A 236 28.12 -19.62 -2.77
N PHE A 237 27.48 -20.50 -2.00
CA PHE A 237 26.30 -20.14 -1.23
C PHE A 237 26.70 -19.54 0.13
N VAL A 238 25.98 -18.49 0.49
CA VAL A 238 26.13 -17.81 1.77
C VAL A 238 24.87 -18.01 2.59
N THR A 239 25.07 -18.43 3.83
CA THR A 239 24.04 -18.50 4.86
C THR A 239 24.36 -17.48 5.95
N GLN A 240 23.38 -16.65 6.31
CA GLN A 240 23.52 -15.71 7.43
C GLN A 240 22.87 -16.32 8.68
N MET A 241 23.57 -16.27 9.81
CA MET A 241 23.11 -16.82 11.08
C MET A 241 22.91 -15.72 12.13
N ASP A 242 21.89 -15.87 12.97
CA ASP A 242 21.64 -14.99 14.12
C ASP A 242 20.71 -15.64 15.15
N THR A 243 20.62 -15.07 16.35
CA THR A 243 19.70 -15.50 17.40
C THR A 243 18.62 -14.46 17.67
N VAL A 244 17.36 -14.82 17.47
CA VAL A 244 16.19 -13.99 17.79
C VAL A 244 15.60 -14.42 19.14
N TYR A 245 15.37 -13.46 20.05
CA TYR A 245 14.76 -13.71 21.35
C TYR A 245 14.01 -12.46 21.85
N ASN A 246 13.14 -12.64 22.85
CA ASN A 246 12.43 -11.55 23.51
C ASN A 246 12.96 -11.24 24.91
N ASP A 247 13.42 -12.28 25.60
CA ASP A 247 14.05 -12.19 26.91
C ASP A 247 15.47 -12.77 26.80
N GLU A 248 16.45 -12.06 27.37
CA GLU A 248 17.87 -12.50 27.35
C GLU A 248 18.13 -13.71 28.25
N THR A 249 17.24 -13.99 29.20
CA THR A 249 17.43 -14.94 30.30
C THR A 249 16.49 -16.14 30.25
N SER A 250 15.21 -15.95 29.93
CA SER A 250 14.19 -17.01 30.02
C SER A 250 13.89 -17.72 28.70
N GLY A 251 14.39 -17.20 27.58
CA GLY A 251 14.10 -17.73 26.25
C GLY A 251 12.62 -17.55 25.86
N PRO A 252 12.13 -18.26 24.83
CA PRO A 252 12.89 -19.14 23.94
C PRO A 252 13.84 -18.35 23.03
N PHE A 253 14.90 -19.03 22.59
CA PHE A 253 15.89 -18.52 21.66
C PHE A 253 15.71 -19.18 20.30
N LEU A 254 15.60 -18.37 19.25
CA LEU A 254 15.40 -18.85 17.88
C LEU A 254 16.69 -18.66 17.11
N GLN A 255 17.41 -19.75 16.85
CA GLN A 255 18.60 -19.71 16.02
C GLN A 255 18.18 -19.71 14.55
N THR A 256 18.40 -18.61 13.87
CA THR A 256 17.94 -18.37 12.50
C THR A 256 19.07 -18.56 11.49
N PHE A 257 18.74 -19.13 10.33
CA PHE A 257 19.61 -19.38 9.20
C PHE A 257 18.93 -18.88 7.92
N LYS A 258 19.47 -17.83 7.32
CA LYS A 258 18.98 -17.26 6.06
C LYS A 258 19.87 -17.70 4.92
N PHE A 259 19.33 -18.52 4.03
CA PHE A 259 19.96 -18.85 2.75
C PHE A 259 19.82 -17.64 1.83
N VAL A 260 20.91 -16.91 1.60
CA VAL A 260 20.84 -15.56 1.00
C VAL A 260 20.28 -15.60 -0.42
N ARG A 261 20.77 -16.54 -1.25
CA ARG A 261 20.33 -16.69 -2.64
C ARG A 261 18.89 -17.20 -2.79
N ALA A 262 18.54 -18.22 -2.00
CA ALA A 262 17.20 -18.80 -2.00
C ALA A 262 16.16 -17.86 -1.36
N GLY A 263 16.59 -16.90 -0.54
CA GLY A 263 15.68 -16.03 0.18
C GLY A 263 14.93 -16.74 1.32
N ILE A 264 15.25 -17.99 1.64
CA ILE A 264 14.58 -18.79 2.68
C ILE A 264 15.16 -18.54 4.06
N LEU A 265 14.28 -18.43 5.05
CA LEU A 265 14.64 -18.45 6.46
C LEU A 265 14.32 -19.83 7.06
N LEU A 266 15.30 -20.49 7.64
CA LEU A 266 15.11 -21.63 8.54
C LEU A 266 15.41 -21.17 9.96
N ALA A 267 14.71 -21.68 10.97
CA ALA A 267 15.02 -21.38 12.35
C ALA A 267 14.83 -22.60 13.25
N LEU A 268 15.68 -22.70 14.27
CA LEU A 268 15.64 -23.75 15.30
C LEU A 268 15.20 -23.16 16.64
N TYR A 269 14.26 -23.81 17.30
CA TYR A 269 13.80 -23.48 18.64
C TYR A 269 14.82 -24.02 19.66
N ARG A 270 15.27 -23.17 20.57
CA ARG A 270 16.26 -23.49 21.60
C ARG A 270 15.82 -22.93 22.95
N ASP A 271 16.05 -23.69 24.02
CA ASP A 271 15.85 -23.20 25.39
C ASP A 271 17.06 -22.47 25.96
N GLU A 272 18.24 -22.65 25.35
CA GLU A 272 19.49 -22.03 25.79
C GLU A 272 20.24 -21.32 24.65
N LYS A 273 20.93 -20.22 25.01
CA LYS A 273 21.76 -19.38 24.12
C LYS A 273 23.28 -19.64 24.24
N THR A 274 23.69 -20.75 24.87
CA THR A 274 25.12 -21.05 25.06
C THR A 274 25.84 -21.31 23.74
N SER A 275 27.18 -21.16 23.70
CA SER A 275 27.95 -21.46 22.49
C SER A 275 27.90 -22.94 22.10
N ALA A 276 27.78 -23.84 23.08
CA ALA A 276 27.52 -25.25 22.85
C ALA A 276 26.16 -25.47 22.18
N SER A 277 25.11 -24.81 22.68
CA SER A 277 23.76 -24.86 22.10
C SER A 277 23.74 -24.35 20.65
N MET A 278 24.42 -23.23 20.37
CA MET A 278 24.48 -22.69 19.00
C MET A 278 25.29 -23.57 18.05
N LYS A 279 26.36 -24.22 18.52
CA LYS A 279 27.11 -25.21 17.74
C LYS A 279 26.24 -26.43 17.44
N GLU A 280 25.53 -26.95 18.43
CA GLU A 280 24.60 -28.07 18.26
C GLU A 280 23.52 -27.73 17.23
N GLY A 281 23.03 -26.49 17.19
CA GLY A 281 22.08 -26.08 16.15
C GLY A 281 22.66 -26.14 14.73
N ILE A 282 23.98 -25.96 14.56
CA ILE A 282 24.64 -26.19 13.27
C ILE A 282 24.72 -27.69 12.96
N ASP A 283 24.98 -28.52 13.96
CA ASP A 283 24.95 -29.98 13.78
C ASP A 283 23.55 -30.49 13.39
N ILE A 284 22.50 -29.93 14.01
CA ILE A 284 21.11 -30.21 13.64
C ILE A 284 20.82 -29.75 12.22
N LEU A 285 21.30 -28.57 11.82
CA LEU A 285 21.15 -28.09 10.44
C LEU A 285 21.86 -29.03 9.43
N GLU A 286 23.05 -29.51 9.76
CA GLU A 286 23.76 -30.52 8.95
C GLU A 286 22.99 -31.84 8.89
N SER A 287 22.36 -32.26 9.99
CA SER A 287 21.51 -33.47 10.01
C SER A 287 20.26 -33.31 9.14
N ILE A 288 19.60 -32.14 9.20
CA ILE A 288 18.40 -31.84 8.39
C ILE A 288 18.75 -31.86 6.90
N LEU A 289 19.83 -31.18 6.50
CA LEU A 289 20.20 -31.07 5.09
C LEU A 289 20.92 -32.32 4.56
N GLY A 290 21.64 -33.03 5.43
CA GLY A 290 22.67 -34.00 5.04
C GLY A 290 24.00 -33.30 4.71
N ALA A 291 25.10 -34.03 4.89
CA ALA A 291 26.45 -33.46 4.81
C ALA A 291 26.80 -32.83 3.45
N GLU A 292 26.31 -33.41 2.35
CA GLU A 292 26.55 -32.90 1.00
C GLU A 292 25.83 -31.55 0.77
N LEU A 293 24.53 -31.49 1.04
CA LEU A 293 23.73 -30.28 0.87
C LEU A 293 24.14 -29.19 1.86
N PHE A 294 24.53 -29.57 3.08
CA PHE A 294 25.07 -28.62 4.05
C PHE A 294 26.34 -27.95 3.52
N ARG A 295 27.32 -28.72 3.04
CA ARG A 295 28.56 -28.16 2.46
C ARG A 295 28.28 -27.28 1.24
N LYS A 296 27.26 -27.60 0.44
CA LYS A 296 26.83 -26.79 -0.70
C LYS A 296 26.16 -25.47 -0.26
N TYR A 297 25.08 -25.53 0.50
CA TYR A 297 24.22 -24.37 0.81
C TYR A 297 24.70 -23.54 2.00
N VAL A 298 25.45 -24.15 2.91
CA VAL A 298 26.08 -23.54 4.10
C VAL A 298 27.60 -23.51 3.90
N HIS A 299 28.07 -23.30 2.67
CA HIS A 299 29.50 -23.21 2.36
C HIS A 299 30.18 -22.08 3.14
N VAL A 300 29.50 -20.93 3.21
CA VAL A 300 29.89 -19.77 4.02
C VAL A 300 28.81 -19.47 5.04
N LEU A 301 29.20 -19.37 6.32
CA LEU A 301 28.33 -18.96 7.42
C LEU A 301 28.76 -17.59 7.95
N LEU A 302 27.91 -16.59 7.77
CA LEU A 302 28.15 -15.22 8.25
C LEU A 302 27.33 -14.95 9.51
N THR A 303 27.99 -14.61 10.62
CA THR A 303 27.33 -14.33 11.90
C THR A 303 27.84 -13.03 12.55
N ASP A 304 27.18 -12.58 13.61
CA ASP A 304 27.64 -11.45 14.41
C ASP A 304 28.71 -11.89 15.44
N ARG A 305 29.29 -10.93 16.15
CA ARG A 305 30.31 -11.20 17.19
C ARG A 305 29.69 -11.54 18.55
N GLY A 306 28.51 -12.16 18.55
CA GLY A 306 27.85 -12.65 19.75
C GLY A 306 28.75 -13.63 20.51
N THR A 307 28.69 -13.61 21.84
CA THR A 307 29.48 -14.53 22.69
C THR A 307 29.10 -15.98 22.45
N GLU A 308 27.85 -16.22 22.07
CA GLU A 308 27.29 -17.49 21.66
C GLU A 308 27.92 -18.05 20.37
N PHE A 309 28.58 -17.22 19.56
CA PHE A 309 29.22 -17.64 18.31
C PHE A 309 30.74 -17.65 18.38
N SER A 310 31.31 -17.66 19.59
CA SER A 310 32.77 -17.62 19.79
C SER A 310 33.51 -18.91 19.42
N ALA A 311 32.80 -20.04 19.28
CA ALA A 311 33.38 -21.36 19.01
C ALA A 311 33.57 -21.65 17.50
N ALA A 312 34.21 -20.74 16.77
CA ALA A 312 34.34 -20.79 15.30
C ALA A 312 34.86 -22.13 14.77
N GLU A 313 35.97 -22.62 15.32
CA GLU A 313 36.61 -23.87 14.86
C GLU A 313 35.71 -25.09 15.02
N ALA A 314 34.95 -25.15 16.12
CA ALA A 314 33.99 -26.22 16.38
C ALA A 314 32.76 -26.13 15.46
N MET A 315 32.41 -24.93 14.98
CA MET A 315 31.36 -24.74 13.99
C MET A 315 31.84 -25.13 12.57
N GLU A 316 33.11 -24.89 12.25
CA GLU A 316 33.70 -25.20 10.94
C GLU A 316 33.97 -26.69 10.71
N THR A 317 34.04 -27.48 11.78
CA THR A 317 34.45 -28.90 11.75
C THR A 317 33.25 -29.82 11.98
N SER A 318 33.11 -30.86 11.15
CA SER A 318 32.09 -31.92 11.33
C SER A 318 32.60 -33.02 12.26
N SER A 319 31.75 -34.00 12.58
CA SER A 319 32.09 -35.13 13.47
C SER A 319 33.24 -35.99 12.95
N ASP A 320 33.47 -36.00 11.63
CA ASP A 320 34.56 -36.70 10.94
C ASP A 320 35.88 -35.88 10.88
N SER A 321 35.94 -34.75 11.58
CA SER A 321 37.07 -33.81 11.56
C SER A 321 37.35 -33.15 10.21
N THR A 322 36.44 -33.28 9.24
CA THR A 322 36.51 -32.54 7.97
C THR A 322 35.91 -31.15 8.13
N ARG A 323 36.36 -30.21 7.29
CA ARG A 323 35.76 -28.87 7.23
C ARG A 323 34.39 -28.95 6.56
N ARG A 324 33.34 -28.56 7.27
CA ARG A 324 31.95 -28.51 6.77
C ARG A 324 31.50 -27.12 6.33
N THR A 325 32.09 -26.06 6.88
CA THR A 325 31.75 -24.67 6.53
C THR A 325 32.91 -23.72 6.83
N ARG A 326 32.78 -22.45 6.41
CA ARG A 326 33.68 -21.34 6.73
C ARG A 326 32.91 -20.27 7.49
N VAL A 327 33.33 -19.97 8.70
CA VAL A 327 32.65 -18.98 9.55
C VAL A 327 33.33 -17.63 9.40
N PHE A 328 32.54 -16.59 9.13
CA PHE A 328 32.99 -15.21 9.14
C PHE A 328 32.12 -14.34 10.05
N TYR A 329 32.69 -13.22 10.49
CA TYR A 329 32.08 -12.32 11.45
C TYR A 329 31.92 -10.91 10.91
N CYS A 330 30.72 -10.36 11.07
CA CYS A 330 30.45 -8.94 10.81
C CYS A 330 31.27 -8.03 11.74
N ASP A 331 31.45 -6.78 11.32
CA ASP A 331 32.11 -5.76 12.11
C ASP A 331 31.25 -5.25 13.27
N PRO A 332 31.86 -4.82 14.38
CA PRO A 332 31.13 -4.30 15.51
C PRO A 332 30.38 -3.03 15.08
N MET A 333 29.11 -2.91 15.48
CA MET A 333 28.24 -1.77 15.15
C MET A 333 27.93 -1.62 13.65
N GLN A 334 28.17 -2.64 12.83
CA GLN A 334 27.84 -2.66 11.40
C GLN A 334 26.71 -3.65 11.08
N SER A 335 25.53 -3.44 11.69
CA SER A 335 24.36 -4.32 11.47
C SER A 335 23.89 -4.39 10.01
N GLY A 336 24.22 -3.39 9.19
CA GLY A 336 23.91 -3.38 7.75
C GLY A 336 24.59 -4.49 6.95
N GLN A 337 25.68 -5.09 7.45
CA GLN A 337 26.37 -6.20 6.78
C GLN A 337 25.53 -7.49 6.73
N LYS A 338 24.45 -7.59 7.54
CA LYS A 338 23.44 -8.66 7.53
C LYS A 338 22.03 -8.13 7.20
N GLY A 339 21.95 -7.08 6.37
CA GLY A 339 20.69 -6.39 6.08
C GLY A 339 19.57 -7.30 5.53
N THR A 340 19.91 -8.37 4.79
CA THR A 340 18.93 -9.32 4.26
C THR A 340 18.29 -10.20 5.34
N LEU A 341 19.06 -10.65 6.33
CA LEU A 341 18.54 -11.38 7.49
C LEU A 341 17.73 -10.46 8.41
N GLU A 342 18.19 -9.23 8.66
CA GLU A 342 17.47 -8.22 9.45
C GLU A 342 16.08 -7.94 8.87
N ASN A 343 15.95 -7.82 7.55
CA ASN A 343 14.65 -7.65 6.89
C ASN A 343 13.72 -8.87 7.13
N LYS A 344 14.26 -10.09 7.10
CA LYS A 344 13.48 -11.29 7.42
C LYS A 344 13.12 -11.39 8.89
N HIS A 345 13.97 -10.90 9.79
CA HIS A 345 13.59 -10.80 11.20
C HIS A 345 12.44 -9.81 11.39
N ILE A 346 12.39 -8.70 10.66
CA ILE A 346 11.23 -7.79 10.71
C ILE A 346 9.94 -8.52 10.34
N GLU A 347 9.96 -9.35 9.30
CA GLU A 347 8.80 -10.18 8.92
C GLU A 347 8.46 -11.19 10.03
N LEU A 348 9.46 -11.86 10.60
CA LEU A 348 9.29 -12.76 11.74
C LEU A 348 8.64 -12.04 12.93
N ARG A 349 8.98 -10.77 13.16
CA ARG A 349 8.41 -9.94 14.23
C ARG A 349 6.96 -9.53 13.99
N TYR A 350 6.40 -9.69 12.79
CA TYR A 350 4.96 -9.51 12.58
C TYR A 350 4.13 -10.59 13.27
N ILE A 351 4.66 -11.81 13.33
CA ILE A 351 4.04 -12.94 14.03
C ILE A 351 4.57 -13.04 15.47
N LEU A 352 5.86 -12.79 15.69
CA LEU A 352 6.55 -12.91 16.99
C LEU A 352 6.99 -11.53 17.52
N PRO A 353 6.05 -10.67 17.95
CA PRO A 353 6.35 -9.29 18.35
C PRO A 353 7.30 -9.21 19.53
N LYS A 354 8.05 -8.11 19.62
CA LYS A 354 8.96 -7.84 20.74
C LYS A 354 8.18 -7.50 22.01
N GLY A 355 8.70 -7.88 23.17
CA GLY A 355 8.11 -7.55 24.48
C GLY A 355 6.85 -8.36 24.80
N THR A 356 6.64 -9.49 24.12
CA THR A 356 5.58 -10.47 24.41
C THR A 356 6.25 -11.77 24.82
N ASP A 357 5.66 -12.50 25.78
CA ASP A 357 6.12 -13.85 26.07
C ASP A 357 5.78 -14.76 24.88
N LEU A 358 6.81 -15.33 24.26
CA LEU A 358 6.63 -16.16 23.07
C LEU A 358 5.96 -17.50 23.41
N ARG A 359 6.17 -18.04 24.61
CA ARG A 359 5.53 -19.28 25.07
C ARG A 359 4.05 -19.04 25.34
N GLU A 360 3.70 -17.94 26.01
CA GLU A 360 2.29 -17.55 26.18
C GLU A 360 1.59 -17.24 24.86
N LEU A 361 2.34 -16.77 23.86
CA LEU A 361 1.82 -16.56 22.50
C LEU A 361 1.49 -17.89 21.78
N GLY A 362 2.00 -19.02 22.26
CA GLY A 362 1.82 -20.35 21.68
C GLY A 362 3.05 -20.89 20.95
N LEU A 363 4.22 -20.25 21.06
CA LEU A 363 5.48 -20.78 20.51
C LEU A 363 6.12 -21.71 21.55
N THR A 364 5.68 -22.96 21.56
CA THR A 364 6.09 -23.95 22.59
C THR A 364 7.12 -24.96 22.11
N GLY A 365 7.36 -25.04 20.80
CA GLY A 365 8.39 -25.91 20.25
C GLY A 365 8.66 -25.71 18.76
N GLN A 366 9.43 -26.63 18.18
CA GLN A 366 9.88 -26.55 16.79
C GLN A 366 8.73 -26.60 15.78
N SER A 367 7.68 -27.38 16.04
CA SER A 367 6.52 -27.49 15.13
C SER A 367 5.77 -26.15 15.00
N ASP A 368 5.63 -25.41 16.10
CA ASP A 368 5.01 -24.07 16.08
C ASP A 368 5.89 -23.09 15.32
N LEU A 369 7.21 -23.17 15.51
CA LEU A 369 8.18 -22.37 14.76
C LEU A 369 8.12 -22.68 13.26
N ASN A 370 8.02 -23.94 12.87
CA ASN A 370 7.92 -24.37 11.48
C ASN A 370 6.64 -23.85 10.80
N LEU A 371 5.52 -23.77 11.54
CA LEU A 371 4.31 -23.12 11.05
C LEU A 371 4.55 -21.63 10.77
N VAL A 372 5.18 -20.91 11.71
CA VAL A 372 5.55 -19.50 11.52
C VAL A 372 6.45 -19.31 10.29
N LEU A 373 7.45 -20.17 10.13
CA LEU A 373 8.37 -20.15 8.99
C LEU A 373 7.65 -20.46 7.67
N SER A 374 6.68 -21.37 7.66
CA SER A 374 5.87 -21.71 6.48
C SER A 374 5.11 -20.48 5.97
N HIS A 375 4.47 -19.72 6.85
CA HIS A 375 3.78 -18.48 6.48
C HIS A 375 4.74 -17.39 6.00
N ILE A 376 5.89 -17.21 6.66
CA ILE A 376 6.88 -16.20 6.27
C ILE A 376 7.55 -16.53 4.92
N ASN A 377 7.88 -17.80 4.70
CA ASN A 377 8.58 -18.23 3.50
C ASN A 377 7.63 -18.42 2.30
N SER A 378 6.31 -18.50 2.52
CA SER A 378 5.28 -18.46 1.47
C SER A 378 4.86 -17.03 1.10
N SER A 379 5.30 -16.03 1.87
CA SER A 379 4.97 -14.62 1.64
C SER A 379 5.68 -14.08 0.38
N PRO A 380 4.95 -13.53 -0.60
CA PRO A 380 5.53 -12.98 -1.83
C PRO A 380 6.51 -11.83 -1.55
N CYS A 381 7.61 -11.79 -2.30
CA CYS A 381 8.64 -10.76 -2.20
C CYS A 381 8.84 -10.05 -3.54
N GLU A 382 8.81 -8.72 -3.54
CA GLU A 382 9.03 -7.89 -4.73
C GLU A 382 10.39 -8.16 -5.39
N LEU A 383 11.44 -8.30 -4.59
CA LEU A 383 12.80 -8.60 -5.06
C LEU A 383 12.90 -9.95 -5.79
N LEU A 384 11.93 -10.84 -5.60
CA LEU A 384 11.87 -12.15 -6.25
C LEU A 384 10.83 -12.19 -7.38
N GLY A 385 10.40 -11.03 -7.89
CA GLY A 385 9.45 -10.94 -9.01
C GLY A 385 8.09 -11.54 -8.66
N ASN A 386 7.58 -11.23 -7.46
CA ASN A 386 6.31 -11.71 -6.90
C ASN A 386 6.28 -13.20 -6.52
N LYS A 387 7.39 -13.92 -6.63
CA LYS A 387 7.52 -15.24 -6.05
C LYS A 387 7.85 -15.16 -4.56
N SER A 388 7.37 -16.13 -3.82
CA SER A 388 7.79 -16.38 -2.44
C SER A 388 9.16 -17.07 -2.41
N PRO A 389 9.88 -16.96 -1.29
CA PRO A 389 11.08 -17.76 -1.07
C PRO A 389 10.91 -19.26 -1.32
N LEU A 390 9.76 -19.86 -0.93
CA LEU A 390 9.51 -21.27 -1.17
C LEU A 390 9.33 -21.58 -2.65
N GLU A 391 8.56 -20.80 -3.40
CA GLU A 391 8.40 -20.98 -4.85
C GLU A 391 9.73 -20.82 -5.60
N LEU A 392 10.59 -19.88 -5.17
CA LEU A 392 11.93 -19.74 -5.76
C LEU A 392 12.79 -20.98 -5.46
N THR A 393 12.71 -21.49 -4.24
CA THR A 393 13.52 -22.63 -3.80
C THR A 393 13.06 -23.91 -4.47
N GLU A 394 11.75 -24.13 -4.60
CA GLU A 394 11.18 -25.23 -5.38
C GLU A 394 11.68 -25.22 -6.83
N PHE A 395 11.72 -24.03 -7.46
CA PHE A 395 12.14 -23.91 -8.85
C PHE A 395 13.67 -24.01 -9.06
N MET A 396 14.48 -23.39 -8.20
CA MET A 396 15.93 -23.25 -8.40
C MET A 396 16.77 -24.25 -7.59
N TYR A 397 16.25 -24.76 -6.47
CA TYR A 397 17.00 -25.48 -5.43
C TYR A 397 16.15 -26.64 -4.88
N GLN A 398 15.69 -27.53 -5.76
CA GLN A 398 14.76 -28.60 -5.43
C GLN A 398 15.26 -29.53 -4.30
N ASP A 399 16.56 -29.84 -4.30
CA ASP A 399 17.23 -30.61 -3.24
C ASP A 399 17.11 -29.95 -1.85
N LEU A 400 17.24 -28.62 -1.77
CA LEU A 400 17.02 -27.86 -0.54
C LEU A 400 15.53 -27.84 -0.17
N TYR A 401 14.65 -27.65 -1.16
CA TYR A 401 13.20 -27.61 -0.96
C TYR A 401 12.67 -28.90 -0.32
N GLU A 402 13.09 -30.07 -0.80
CA GLU A 402 12.70 -31.37 -0.25
C GLU A 402 13.11 -31.52 1.22
N LYS A 403 14.29 -31.01 1.61
CA LYS A 403 14.72 -31.01 3.02
C LYS A 403 13.89 -30.07 3.89
N LEU A 404 13.48 -28.93 3.36
CA LEU A 404 12.60 -28.00 4.08
C LEU A 404 11.21 -28.61 4.32
N LEU A 405 10.66 -29.30 3.32
CA LEU A 405 9.40 -30.04 3.46
C LEU A 405 9.51 -31.15 4.51
N ALA A 406 10.58 -31.97 4.44
CA ALA A 406 10.82 -33.03 5.42
C ALA A 406 11.01 -32.49 6.85
N PHE A 407 11.58 -31.29 6.98
CA PHE A 407 11.71 -30.59 8.26
C PHE A 407 10.36 -30.03 8.78
N GLY A 408 9.36 -29.87 7.92
CA GLY A 408 8.01 -29.40 8.26
C GLY A 408 7.72 -27.95 7.86
N ILE A 409 8.50 -27.36 6.96
CA ILE A 409 8.23 -26.05 6.37
C ILE A 409 7.52 -26.29 5.04
N HIS A 410 6.22 -25.94 4.98
CA HIS A 410 5.37 -26.23 3.84
C HIS A 410 4.91 -24.95 3.11
N PRO A 411 4.64 -25.02 1.79
CA PRO A 411 4.02 -23.92 1.08
C PRO A 411 2.60 -23.66 1.60
N ILE A 412 2.24 -22.38 1.66
CA ILE A 412 0.91 -21.90 2.05
C ILE A 412 0.31 -21.12 0.89
N GLU A 413 -0.92 -21.46 0.53
CA GLU A 413 -1.75 -20.72 -0.43
C GLU A 413 -1.79 -19.22 -0.08
N LYS A 414 -1.68 -18.36 -1.08
CA LYS A 414 -1.44 -16.92 -0.89
C LYS A 414 -2.47 -16.25 0.04
N ASP A 415 -3.74 -16.59 -0.11
CA ASP A 415 -4.85 -16.01 0.67
C ASP A 415 -5.01 -16.65 2.06
N GLN A 416 -4.30 -17.75 2.33
CA GLN A 416 -4.26 -18.43 3.63
C GLN A 416 -3.05 -17.98 4.47
N ILE A 417 -2.20 -17.10 3.94
CA ILE A 417 -1.03 -16.62 4.66
C ILE A 417 -1.46 -15.69 5.81
N ILE A 418 -1.05 -16.02 7.04
CA ILE A 418 -1.29 -15.21 8.24
C ILE A 418 0.06 -14.69 8.75
N LEU A 419 0.23 -13.36 8.78
CA LEU A 419 1.43 -12.66 9.23
C LEU A 419 1.16 -11.83 10.50
N LYS A 420 0.39 -12.41 11.42
CA LYS A 420 -0.02 -11.77 12.68
C LYS A 420 0.08 -12.74 13.85
N PRO A 421 0.17 -12.25 15.10
CA PRO A 421 0.42 -13.10 16.27
C PRO A 421 -0.68 -14.13 16.56
N TYR A 422 -1.91 -13.90 16.07
CA TYR A 422 -3.00 -14.85 16.29
C TYR A 422 -2.84 -16.17 15.53
N LEU A 423 -1.88 -16.27 14.60
CA LEU A 423 -1.51 -17.54 13.95
C LEU A 423 -1.30 -18.66 14.98
N LEU A 424 -0.60 -18.35 16.08
CA LEU A 424 -0.29 -19.32 17.13
C LEU A 424 -1.41 -19.48 18.18
N LYS A 425 -2.31 -18.49 18.29
CA LYS A 425 -3.42 -18.51 19.25
C LYS A 425 -4.58 -19.43 18.85
N GLN A 426 -4.71 -19.76 17.56
CA GLN A 426 -5.82 -20.58 17.06
C GLN A 426 -5.74 -22.05 17.47
N ARG A 427 -4.57 -22.54 17.92
CA ARG A 427 -4.37 -23.91 18.44
C ARG A 427 -4.63 -24.06 19.93
N SER A 428 -4.76 -22.95 20.67
CA SER A 428 -4.95 -22.94 22.12
C SER A 428 -6.41 -23.14 22.55
N LYS A 429 -7.30 -23.54 21.63
CA LYS A 429 -8.72 -23.77 21.88
C LYS A 429 -9.11 -25.22 21.66
#